data_AF-A0A4Y2TU16-F1
#
_entry.id   AF-A0A4Y2TU16-F1
#
_cell.length_a   1.000
_cell.length_b   1.000
_cell.length_c   1.000
_cell.angle_alpha   90.00
_cell.angle_beta   90.00
_cell.angle_gamma   90.00
#
_symmetry.space_group_name_H-M   'P 1'
#
loop_
_entity.id
_entity.type
_entity.pdbx_description
1 polymer ?
#
loop_
_entity_poly.entity_id
_entity_poly.type
_entity_poly.pdbx_seq_one_letter_code
_entity_poly.pdbx_strand_id
1 'polypeptide(L)'
;MPKCFFLDGPPGTGKTFVYSTLFHAVRGKCDQAIAVASTGIAATLLSGGRTTHSIFKIPLTLNATSTCNLKPNTSEAKMLLNSKVIVWDEAPMKHVCVFLAVDNFYNTLLNVMNRSLEKLFY
;
A
#
# COMPACT_ATOMS: atom_id res chain seq x y z
N MET A 1 7.21 -9.53 10.25
CA MET A 1 6.71 -8.18 9.87
C MET A 1 7.35 -7.74 8.56
N PRO A 2 6.62 -7.08 7.66
CA PRO A 2 7.20 -6.45 6.48
C PRO A 2 8.23 -5.40 6.88
N LYS A 3 9.27 -5.20 6.05
CA LYS A 3 10.27 -4.15 6.28
C LYS A 3 9.71 -2.82 5.78
N CYS A 4 9.70 -1.81 6.64
CA CYS A 4 9.26 -0.46 6.29
C CYS A 4 10.46 0.49 6.25
N PHE A 5 10.53 1.33 5.23
CA PHE A 5 11.60 2.31 5.04
C PHE A 5 10.99 3.67 4.74
N PHE A 6 11.58 4.73 5.27
CA PHE A 6 11.22 6.11 4.96
C PHE A 6 12.35 6.76 4.18
N LEU A 7 12.07 7.17 2.95
CA LEU A 7 13.02 7.90 2.10
C LEU A 7 12.63 9.38 2.13
N ASP A 8 13.47 10.18 2.77
CA ASP A 8 13.28 11.63 2.87
C ASP A 8 14.38 12.40 2.13
N GLY A 9 14.06 13.62 1.74
CA GLY A 9 15.00 14.56 1.15
C GLY A 9 14.28 15.80 0.63
N PRO A 10 14.98 16.94 0.45
CA PRO A 10 14.42 18.13 -0.18
C PRO A 10 13.82 17.89 -1.58
N PRO A 11 12.98 18.81 -2.10
CA PRO A 11 12.57 18.80 -3.49
C PRO A 11 13.78 18.76 -4.45
N GLY A 12 13.66 18.08 -5.59
CA GLY A 12 14.73 17.98 -6.58
C GLY A 12 15.85 16.99 -6.28
N THR A 13 15.81 16.27 -5.14
CA THR A 13 16.84 15.28 -4.75
C THR A 13 16.72 13.92 -5.44
N GLY A 14 15.81 13.75 -6.39
CA GLY A 14 15.67 12.51 -7.15
C GLY A 14 14.94 11.37 -6.42
N LYS A 15 14.20 11.62 -5.33
CA LYS A 15 13.33 10.61 -4.70
C LYS A 15 12.44 9.90 -5.72
N THR A 16 11.88 10.68 -6.66
CA THR A 16 11.07 10.16 -7.76
C THR A 16 11.82 9.20 -8.66
N PHE A 17 13.08 9.51 -8.95
CA PHE A 17 13.93 8.62 -9.72
C PHE A 17 14.20 7.31 -8.96
N VAL A 18 14.44 7.37 -7.65
CA VAL A 18 14.69 6.18 -6.81
C VAL A 18 13.51 5.22 -6.82
N TYR A 19 12.31 5.68 -6.48
CA TYR A 19 11.16 4.76 -6.47
C TYR A 19 10.74 4.33 -7.88
N SER A 20 10.96 5.15 -8.92
CA SER A 20 10.71 4.75 -10.30
C SER A 20 11.64 3.61 -10.71
N THR A 21 12.92 3.72 -10.37
CA THR A 21 13.91 2.68 -10.61
C THR A 21 13.54 1.39 -9.86
N LEU A 22 13.08 1.50 -8.62
CA LEU A 22 12.60 0.37 -7.83
C LEU A 22 11.39 -0.31 -8.47
N PHE A 23 10.42 0.45 -8.97
CA PHE A 23 9.28 -0.10 -9.70
C PHE A 23 9.72 -0.86 -10.94
N HIS A 24 10.64 -0.30 -11.74
CA HIS A 24 11.17 -0.98 -12.93
C HIS A 24 11.93 -2.25 -12.58
N ALA A 25 12.75 -2.24 -11.53
CA ALA A 25 13.51 -3.41 -11.09
C ALA A 25 12.60 -4.55 -10.61
N VAL A 26 11.52 -4.24 -9.89
CA VAL A 26 10.54 -5.25 -9.44
C VAL A 26 9.69 -5.74 -10.60
N ARG A 27 9.11 -4.84 -11.40
CA ARG A 27 8.26 -5.21 -12.54
C ARG A 27 9.03 -5.95 -13.63
N GLY A 28 10.32 -5.66 -13.80
CA GLY A 28 11.21 -6.39 -14.71
C GLY A 28 11.40 -7.86 -14.35
N LYS A 29 11.12 -8.24 -13.09
CA LYS A 29 11.08 -9.64 -12.63
C LYS A 29 9.68 -10.26 -12.71
N CYS A 30 8.74 -9.60 -13.40
CA CYS A 30 7.32 -9.94 -13.43
C CYS A 30 6.65 -9.94 -12.04
N ASP A 31 7.27 -9.29 -11.05
CA ASP A 31 6.73 -9.11 -9.72
C ASP A 31 5.84 -7.86 -9.64
N GLN A 32 4.93 -7.85 -8.68
CA GLN A 32 3.96 -6.78 -8.56
C GLN A 32 4.47 -5.63 -7.67
N ALA A 33 4.53 -4.43 -8.25
CA ALA A 33 4.93 -3.19 -7.57
C ALA A 33 3.82 -2.15 -7.60
N ILE A 34 3.37 -1.70 -6.43
CA ILE A 34 2.24 -0.78 -6.27
C ILE A 34 2.74 0.63 -5.97
N ALA A 35 2.28 1.58 -6.78
CA ALA A 35 2.52 2.99 -6.61
C ALA A 35 1.30 3.66 -5.96
N VAL A 36 1.51 4.25 -4.79
CA VAL A 36 0.49 4.97 -4.03
C VAL A 36 0.95 6.41 -3.83
N ALA A 37 0.03 7.37 -3.87
CA ALA A 37 0.33 8.73 -3.45
C ALA A 37 -0.81 9.33 -2.63
N SER A 38 -0.49 10.33 -1.82
CA SER A 38 -1.48 11.00 -0.98
C SER A 38 -2.45 11.89 -1.76
N THR A 39 -1.97 12.55 -2.82
CA THR A 39 -2.75 13.44 -3.70
C THR A 39 -2.96 12.82 -5.09
N GLY A 40 -3.98 13.32 -5.80
CA GLY A 40 -4.25 12.88 -7.18
C GLY A 40 -3.13 13.25 -8.15
N ILE A 41 -2.60 14.47 -8.02
CA ILE A 41 -1.53 14.97 -8.88
C ILE A 41 -0.25 14.15 -8.72
N ALA A 42 0.17 13.88 -7.47
CA ALA A 42 1.33 13.02 -7.22
C ALA A 42 1.11 11.60 -7.75
N ALA A 43 -0.10 11.04 -7.60
CA ALA A 43 -0.41 9.71 -8.14
C ALA A 43 -0.26 9.66 -9.67
N THR A 44 -0.67 10.70 -10.39
CA THR A 44 -0.53 10.78 -11.86
C THR A 44 0.94 10.78 -12.32
N LEU A 45 1.86 11.28 -11.50
CA LEU A 45 3.30 11.28 -11.80
C LEU A 45 3.95 9.89 -11.64
N LEU A 46 3.28 8.96 -10.96
CA LEU A 46 3.76 7.59 -10.78
C LEU A 46 3.15 6.67 -11.86
N SER A 47 3.98 5.81 -12.47
CA SER A 47 3.50 4.84 -13.46
C SER A 47 2.51 3.83 -12.83
N GLY A 48 1.24 3.93 -13.23
CA GLY A 48 0.13 3.16 -12.65
C GLY A 48 -0.23 3.61 -11.24
N GLY A 49 0.15 4.84 -10.87
CA GLY A 49 -0.10 5.41 -9.56
C GLY A 49 -1.58 5.63 -9.28
N ARG A 50 -1.94 5.43 -8.02
CA ARG A 50 -3.30 5.64 -7.52
C ARG A 50 -3.24 6.30 -6.15
N THR A 51 -4.28 7.04 -5.81
CA THR A 51 -4.32 7.70 -4.49
C THR A 51 -4.50 6.67 -3.38
N THR A 52 -3.98 6.97 -2.17
CA THR A 52 -4.17 6.13 -0.98
C THR A 52 -5.63 5.76 -0.75
N HIS A 53 -6.55 6.73 -0.86
CA HIS A 53 -7.98 6.48 -0.70
C HIS A 53 -8.53 5.50 -1.74
N SER A 54 -8.06 5.59 -2.99
CA SER A 54 -8.57 4.72 -4.06
C SER A 54 -8.03 3.29 -3.99
N ILE A 55 -6.76 3.12 -3.57
CA ILE A 55 -6.10 1.81 -3.43
C ILE A 55 -6.63 1.07 -2.22
N PHE A 56 -6.61 1.73 -1.06
CA PHE A 56 -6.95 1.09 0.22
C PHE A 56 -8.43 1.25 0.59
N LYS A 57 -9.24 1.97 -0.20
CA LYS A 57 -10.65 2.24 0.13
C LYS A 57 -10.81 2.79 1.54
N ILE A 58 -9.98 3.79 1.86
CA ILE A 58 -9.97 4.44 3.17
C ILE A 58 -11.34 5.08 3.43
N PRO A 59 -12.01 4.78 4.56
CA PRO A 59 -13.31 5.36 4.90
C PRO A 59 -13.22 6.88 5.02
N LEU A 60 -14.33 7.60 4.81
CA LEU A 60 -14.35 9.07 4.94
C LEU A 60 -14.26 9.50 6.42
N THR A 61 -14.96 8.77 7.28
CA THR A 61 -14.89 8.96 8.73
C THR A 61 -13.84 8.01 9.30
N LEU A 62 -12.75 8.56 9.85
CA LEU A 62 -11.66 7.79 10.44
C LEU A 62 -11.50 8.05 11.93
N ASN A 63 -11.18 6.98 12.64
CA ASN A 63 -10.67 6.97 14.01
C ASN A 63 -9.51 5.97 14.11
N ALA A 64 -8.89 5.86 15.29
CA ALA A 64 -7.73 4.99 15.51
C ALA A 64 -8.03 3.49 15.35
N THR A 65 -9.29 3.08 15.45
CA THR A 65 -9.72 1.67 15.31
C THR A 65 -10.30 1.36 13.93
N SER A 66 -10.33 2.35 13.03
CA SER A 66 -10.83 2.18 11.68
C SER A 66 -9.95 1.22 10.88
N THR A 67 -10.52 0.63 9.83
CA THR A 67 -9.82 -0.21 8.86
C THR A 67 -10.21 0.20 7.44
N CYS A 68 -9.50 -0.32 6.46
CA CYS A 68 -9.78 -0.14 5.04
C CYS A 68 -11.10 -0.82 4.65
N ASN A 69 -11.92 -0.18 3.80
CA ASN A 69 -13.15 -0.78 3.26
C ASN A 69 -12.86 -1.72 2.07
N LEU A 70 -11.95 -2.68 2.28
CA LEU A 70 -11.61 -3.74 1.34
C LEU A 70 -11.94 -5.08 1.96
N LYS A 71 -12.65 -5.95 1.22
CA LYS A 71 -12.93 -7.31 1.69
C LYS A 71 -11.72 -8.20 1.39
N PRO A 72 -11.33 -9.12 2.30
CA PRO A 72 -10.15 -9.97 2.10
C PRO A 72 -10.14 -10.84 0.83
N ASN A 73 -11.31 -11.17 0.31
CA ASN A 73 -11.47 -12.05 -0.84
C ASN A 73 -11.49 -11.33 -2.20
N THR A 74 -11.34 -10.00 -2.24
CA THR A 74 -11.35 -9.27 -3.53
C THR A 74 -10.01 -9.40 -4.27
N SER A 75 -10.04 -9.12 -5.57
CA SER A 75 -8.83 -9.09 -6.40
C SER A 75 -7.86 -8.01 -5.93
N GLU A 76 -8.34 -6.86 -5.46
CA GLU A 76 -7.49 -5.78 -4.95
C GLU A 76 -6.81 -6.15 -3.63
N ALA A 77 -7.50 -6.85 -2.73
CA ALA A 77 -6.89 -7.34 -1.50
C ALA A 77 -5.79 -8.36 -1.79
N LYS A 78 -6.04 -9.30 -2.72
CA LYS A 78 -5.03 -10.26 -3.19
C LYS A 78 -3.85 -9.57 -3.88
N MET A 79 -4.12 -8.55 -4.69
CA MET A 79 -3.10 -7.71 -5.31
C MET A 79 -2.22 -7.08 -4.21
N LEU A 80 -2.80 -6.42 -3.21
CA LEU A 80 -2.03 -5.80 -2.11
C LEU A 80 -1.17 -6.84 -1.37
N LEU A 81 -1.72 -8.01 -1.06
CA LEU A 81 -1.00 -9.10 -0.39
C LEU A 81 0.15 -9.69 -1.22
N ASN A 82 -0.04 -9.83 -2.52
CA ASN A 82 0.96 -10.42 -3.41
C ASN A 82 2.03 -9.41 -3.87
N SER A 83 1.87 -8.13 -3.52
CA SER A 83 2.85 -7.11 -3.89
C SER A 83 4.22 -7.36 -3.22
N LYS A 84 5.29 -7.17 -3.98
CA LYS A 84 6.67 -7.21 -3.44
C LYS A 84 7.09 -5.89 -2.85
N VAL A 85 6.53 -4.80 -3.37
CA VAL A 85 6.79 -3.45 -2.89
C VAL A 85 5.55 -2.58 -3.06
N ILE A 86 5.33 -1.75 -2.05
CA ILE A 86 4.39 -0.63 -2.08
C ILE A 86 5.19 0.61 -1.76
N VAL A 87 5.18 1.58 -2.66
CA VAL A 87 5.77 2.90 -2.40
C VAL A 87 4.63 3.89 -2.25
N TRP A 88 4.71 4.70 -1.19
CA TRP A 88 3.73 5.74 -0.89
C TRP A 88 4.40 7.11 -0.97
N ASP A 89 4.14 7.84 -2.05
CA ASP A 89 4.62 9.20 -2.23
C ASP A 89 3.76 10.22 -1.48
N GLU A 90 4.40 11.27 -0.97
CA GLU A 90 3.77 12.28 -0.11
C GLU A 90 3.10 11.67 1.14
N ALA A 91 3.61 10.55 1.65
CA ALA A 91 3.05 9.89 2.84
C ALA A 91 2.81 10.86 4.02
N PRO A 92 3.74 11.77 4.38
CA PRO A 92 3.54 12.71 5.50
C PRO A 92 2.33 13.65 5.37
N MET A 93 1.73 13.79 4.17
CA MET A 93 0.54 14.61 3.98
C MET A 93 -0.75 13.98 4.54
N LYS A 94 -0.69 12.73 5.04
CA LYS A 94 -1.86 12.03 5.57
C LYS A 94 -1.86 11.99 7.08
N HIS A 95 -3.07 12.05 7.64
CA HIS A 95 -3.28 11.91 9.07
C HIS A 95 -2.88 10.51 9.54
N VAL A 96 -2.36 10.41 10.78
CA VAL A 96 -1.89 9.14 11.37
C VAL A 96 -2.93 8.01 11.32
N CYS A 97 -4.23 8.35 11.47
CA CYS A 97 -5.32 7.38 11.39
C CYS A 97 -5.36 6.62 10.06
N VAL A 98 -4.92 7.23 8.94
CA VAL A 98 -4.89 6.55 7.65
C VAL A 98 -3.88 5.42 7.66
N PHE A 99 -2.70 5.64 8.25
CA PHE A 99 -1.68 4.60 8.41
C PHE A 99 -2.16 3.49 9.34
N LEU A 100 -2.81 3.84 10.46
CA LEU A 100 -3.42 2.86 11.37
C LEU A 100 -4.48 2.00 10.67
N ALA A 101 -5.33 2.62 9.84
CA ALA A 101 -6.35 1.89 9.10
C ALA A 101 -5.76 0.92 8.05
N VAL A 102 -4.63 1.30 7.43
CA VAL A 102 -3.89 0.41 6.53
C VAL A 102 -3.23 -0.74 7.31
N ASP A 103 -2.62 -0.46 8.46
CA ASP A 103 -2.00 -1.47 9.31
C ASP A 103 -3.03 -2.49 9.84
N ASN A 104 -4.14 -2.00 10.40
CA ASN A 104 -5.27 -2.82 10.84
C ASN A 104 -5.82 -3.71 9.71
N PHE A 105 -5.87 -3.18 8.49
CA PHE A 105 -6.29 -3.93 7.31
C PHE A 105 -5.33 -5.08 6.99
N TYR A 106 -4.02 -4.84 6.94
CA TYR A 106 -3.05 -5.91 6.70
C TYR A 106 -3.08 -6.97 7.79
N ASN A 107 -3.19 -6.57 9.06
CA ASN A 107 -3.34 -7.50 10.18
C ASN A 107 -4.59 -8.38 10.01
N THR A 108 -5.71 -7.78 9.59
CA THR A 108 -6.95 -8.51 9.29
C THR A 108 -6.77 -9.50 8.14
N LEU A 109 -6.12 -9.08 7.05
CA LEU A 109 -5.88 -9.93 5.88
C LEU A 109 -5.02 -11.16 6.22
N LEU A 110 -3.91 -10.94 6.92
CA LEU A 110 -2.99 -12.01 7.33
C LEU A 110 -3.68 -13.01 8.25
N ASN A 111 -4.50 -12.53 9.19
CA ASN A 111 -5.30 -13.40 10.07
C ASN A 111 -6.29 -14.26 9.31
N VAL A 112 -6.98 -13.71 8.31
CA VAL A 112 -7.91 -14.48 7.46
C VAL A 112 -7.17 -15.55 6.67
N MET A 113 -6.01 -15.23 6.09
CA MET A 113 -5.19 -16.19 5.36
C MET A 113 -4.72 -17.35 6.25
N ASN A 114 -4.22 -17.05 7.45
CA ASN A 114 -3.75 -18.07 8.38
C ASN A 114 -4.88 -19.03 8.78
N ARG A 115 -6.09 -18.51 9.07
CA ARG A 115 -7.27 -19.35 9.36
C ARG A 115 -7.70 -20.21 8.18
N SER A 116 -7.59 -19.68 6.96
CA SER A 116 -7.88 -20.46 5.75
C SER A 116 -6.88 -21.60 5.54
N LEU A 117 -5.60 -21.37 5.84
CA LEU A 117 -4.58 -22.42 5.80
C LEU A 117 -4.84 -23.48 6.86
N GLU A 118 -5.12 -23.09 8.11
CA GLU A 118 -5.47 -24.04 9.18
C GLU A 118 -6.66 -24.94 8.79
N LYS A 119 -7.70 -24.38 8.17
CA LYS A 119 -8.86 -25.15 7.67
C LYS A 119 -8.55 -26.10 6.50
N LEU A 120 -7.41 -25.96 5.83
CA LEU A 120 -6.97 -26.88 4.77
C LEU A 120 -6.16 -28.06 5.32
N PHE A 121 -5.71 -27.99 6.58
CA PHE A 121 -4.95 -29.03 7.25
C PHE A 121 -5.80 -29.88 8.23
N TYR A 122 -7.11 -29.66 8.26
CA TYR A 122 -8.13 -30.45 8.96
C TYR A 122 -9.24 -30.84 7.98
#